data_AF-A0A945LDW8-F1
#
_entry.id   AF-A0A945LDW8-F1
#
_cell.length_a   1.000
_cell.length_b   1.000
_cell.length_c   1.000
_cell.angle_alpha   90.00
_cell.angle_beta   90.00
_cell.angle_gamma   90.00
#
_symmetry.space_group_name_H-M   'P 1'
#
loop_
_entity.id
_entity.type
_entity.pdbx_description
1 polymer ?
#
loop_
_entity_poly.entity_id
_entity_poly.type
_entity_poly.pdbx_seq_one_letter_code
_entity_poly.pdbx_strand_id
1 'polypeptide(L)'
;MAGKEQVIWVLADDRAGNRAQALGVADALELPYVIKELTYGIMVHLPNFMVPPSFAALSGESRDQLQPPWPDLVIAAGRRTAGAARRIKKLSDGKARLVQIMYPGGAISDFNLIAVPSHDPPVGGSNIVRVTGAPHSLGEQDFEIARSQWFPRLSALPKPHIAVMVGGSTRRRQFGDAMGEELGRRASSMASSMGGSLLVTTSRRSGDAADKLISAISVPSAVYRWGQGGENPYLGYLASADAVIVTGDSVSMCSEACAVPVPVYIYAPEGLITPKHARFHELLFSGGYARPFGEDFTPWTHSRLNAADEVANAIKNHIL
;
A
#
# COMPACT_ATOMS: atom_id res chain seq x y z
N MET A 1 -4.63 24.83 -31.63
CA MET A 1 -3.35 24.91 -30.92
C MET A 1 -3.27 23.70 -30.01
N ALA A 2 -2.37 22.75 -30.26
CA ALA A 2 -2.16 21.64 -29.34
C ALA A 2 -1.68 22.24 -28.00
N GLY A 3 -2.45 22.07 -26.93
CA GLY A 3 -2.06 22.52 -25.60
C GLY A 3 -0.73 21.87 -25.22
N LYS A 4 0.16 22.62 -24.56
CA LYS A 4 1.41 22.09 -24.04
C LYS A 4 1.10 20.87 -23.17
N GLU A 5 1.65 19.71 -23.53
CA GLU A 5 1.48 18.48 -22.76
C GLU A 5 2.00 18.69 -21.33
N GLN A 6 1.18 18.39 -20.34
CA GLN A 6 1.50 18.61 -18.94
C GLN A 6 2.60 17.65 -18.50
N VAL A 7 3.67 18.18 -17.91
CA VAL A 7 4.77 17.34 -17.40
C VAL A 7 4.52 16.99 -15.95
N ILE A 8 4.23 15.71 -15.67
CA ILE A 8 4.03 15.18 -14.33
C ILE A 8 5.27 14.38 -13.90
N TRP A 9 5.83 14.70 -12.73
CA TRP A 9 6.89 13.90 -12.10
C TRP A 9 6.37 13.17 -10.87
N VAL A 10 6.66 11.87 -10.80
CA VAL A 10 6.42 11.05 -9.60
C VAL A 10 7.75 10.82 -8.90
N LEU A 11 7.86 11.28 -7.65
CA LEU A 11 9.06 11.06 -6.84
C LEU A 11 8.96 9.72 -6.12
N ALA A 12 9.64 8.70 -6.64
CA ALA A 12 9.67 7.36 -6.09
C ALA A 12 10.88 7.20 -5.16
N ASP A 13 10.66 6.84 -3.89
CA ASP A 13 11.74 6.63 -2.93
C ASP A 13 12.04 5.13 -2.68
N ASP A 14 13.06 4.86 -1.88
CA ASP A 14 13.50 3.52 -1.47
C ASP A 14 12.46 2.73 -0.64
N ARG A 15 11.39 3.38 -0.18
CA ARG A 15 10.35 2.74 0.64
C ARG A 15 9.21 2.27 -0.25
N ALA A 16 9.13 0.95 -0.45
CA ALA A 16 8.10 0.29 -1.24
C ALA A 16 6.68 0.84 -1.00
N GLY A 17 6.27 1.06 0.26
CA GLY A 17 4.94 1.59 0.59
C GLY A 17 4.73 3.06 0.22
N ASN A 18 5.76 3.91 0.22
CA ASN A 18 5.65 5.28 -0.26
C ASN A 18 5.62 5.29 -1.80
N ARG A 19 6.53 4.53 -2.42
CA ARG A 19 6.59 4.35 -3.89
C ARG A 19 5.25 3.88 -4.45
N ALA A 20 4.67 2.82 -3.88
CA ALA A 20 3.39 2.27 -4.33
C ALA A 20 2.24 3.30 -4.22
N GLN A 21 2.23 4.12 -3.18
CA GLN A 21 1.22 5.16 -3.02
C GLN A 21 1.36 6.27 -4.07
N ALA A 22 2.59 6.77 -4.29
CA ALA A 22 2.84 7.82 -5.27
C ALA A 22 2.50 7.37 -6.70
N LEU A 23 2.87 6.14 -7.05
CA LEU A 23 2.53 5.56 -8.35
C LEU A 23 1.05 5.26 -8.48
N GLY A 24 0.41 4.71 -7.45
CA GLY A 24 -1.03 4.45 -7.49
C GLY A 24 -1.84 5.69 -7.81
N VAL A 25 -1.53 6.83 -7.18
CA VAL A 25 -2.18 8.11 -7.50
C VAL A 25 -1.88 8.55 -8.93
N ALA A 26 -0.65 8.39 -9.40
CA ALA A 26 -0.26 8.77 -10.76
C ALA A 26 -0.95 7.91 -11.83
N ASP A 27 -1.07 6.61 -11.60
CA ASP A 27 -1.80 5.68 -12.46
C ASP A 27 -3.29 6.04 -12.53
N ALA A 28 -3.91 6.33 -11.38
CA ALA A 28 -5.31 6.75 -11.29
C ALA A 28 -5.60 8.13 -11.93
N LEU A 29 -4.57 8.95 -12.19
CA LEU A 29 -4.75 10.17 -12.97
C LEU A 29 -4.99 9.90 -14.45
N GLU A 30 -4.54 8.75 -14.96
CA GLU A 30 -4.61 8.37 -16.38
C GLU A 30 -3.93 9.40 -17.30
N LEU A 31 -2.85 10.01 -16.79
CA LEU A 31 -2.03 10.98 -17.52
C LEU A 31 -0.59 10.49 -17.61
N PRO A 32 0.15 10.79 -18.70
CA PRO A 32 1.54 10.42 -18.82
C PRO A 32 2.38 11.08 -17.71
N TYR A 33 3.27 10.31 -17.10
CA TYR A 33 4.16 10.80 -16.05
C TYR A 33 5.56 10.22 -16.18
N VAL A 34 6.53 10.90 -15.58
CA VAL A 34 7.93 10.46 -15.49
C VAL A 34 8.25 10.09 -14.05
N ILE A 35 8.72 8.86 -13.83
CA ILE A 35 9.23 8.44 -12.53
C ILE A 35 10.63 9.02 -12.33
N LYS A 36 10.85 9.68 -11.20
CA LYS A 36 12.16 10.12 -10.73
C LYS A 36 12.57 9.26 -9.54
N GLU A 37 13.51 8.36 -9.77
CA GLU A 37 13.98 7.42 -8.74
C GLU A 37 14.92 8.15 -7.76
N LEU A 38 14.51 8.18 -6.48
CA LEU A 38 15.20 8.87 -5.42
C LEU A 38 15.89 7.87 -4.49
N THR A 39 17.21 7.79 -4.62
CA THR A 39 18.09 7.14 -3.67
C THR A 39 18.75 8.19 -2.77
N TYR A 40 19.05 7.81 -1.54
CA TYR A 40 19.58 8.73 -0.54
C TYR A 40 21.01 8.38 -0.16
N GLY A 41 21.82 9.42 0.08
CA GLY A 41 23.13 9.28 0.70
C GLY A 41 23.05 9.19 2.23
N ILE A 42 24.21 9.18 2.88
CA ILE A 42 24.36 9.02 4.34
C ILE A 42 23.62 10.11 5.14
N MET A 43 23.42 11.31 4.58
CA MET A 43 22.73 12.41 5.26
C MET A 43 21.23 12.18 5.52
N VAL A 44 20.63 11.11 4.99
CA VAL A 44 19.22 10.74 5.24
C VAL A 44 18.93 10.37 6.70
N HIS A 45 19.96 10.15 7.51
CA HIS A 45 19.84 9.85 8.94
C HIS A 45 19.67 11.09 9.83
N LEU A 46 19.85 12.31 9.30
CA LEU A 46 19.62 13.53 10.09
C LEU A 46 18.12 13.78 10.33
N PRO A 47 17.74 14.41 11.47
CA PRO A 47 16.36 14.80 11.73
C PRO A 47 15.81 15.75 10.65
N ASN A 48 14.66 15.39 10.06
CA ASN A 48 14.07 16.13 8.93
C ASN A 48 13.82 17.64 9.17
N PHE A 49 13.62 18.07 10.43
CA PHE A 49 13.41 19.49 10.73
C PHE A 49 14.69 20.34 10.56
N MET A 50 15.85 19.70 10.51
CA MET A 50 17.16 20.36 10.35
C MET A 50 17.59 20.47 8.88
N VAL A 51 16.90 19.79 7.95
CA VAL A 51 17.31 19.74 6.55
C VAL A 51 16.42 20.70 5.73
N PRO A 52 16.96 21.83 5.24
CA PRO A 52 16.19 22.72 4.38
C PRO A 52 15.76 21.99 3.10
N PRO A 53 14.68 22.45 2.41
CA PRO A 53 14.26 21.85 1.14
C PRO A 53 15.42 21.91 0.14
N SER A 54 16.04 20.75 -0.06
CA SER A 54 17.31 20.61 -0.77
C SER A 54 17.42 19.21 -1.34
N PHE A 55 18.32 19.04 -2.29
CA PHE A 55 18.72 17.73 -2.79
C PHE A 55 19.90 17.13 -1.99
N ALA A 56 20.29 17.74 -0.87
CA ALA A 56 21.50 17.39 -0.13
C ALA A 56 21.46 15.95 0.43
N ALA A 57 20.27 15.44 0.78
CA ALA A 57 20.12 14.06 1.24
C ALA A 57 20.08 13.04 0.09
N LEU A 58 19.89 13.48 -1.17
CA LEU A 58 19.86 12.59 -2.34
C LEU A 58 21.27 12.16 -2.75
N SER A 59 21.36 10.99 -3.37
CA SER A 59 22.58 10.53 -4.07
C SER A 59 22.94 11.45 -5.25
N GLY A 60 24.15 11.32 -5.79
CA GLY A 60 24.56 12.03 -7.01
C GLY A 60 23.65 11.70 -8.20
N GLU A 61 23.45 10.41 -8.45
CA GLU A 61 22.60 9.91 -9.54
C GLU A 61 21.17 10.48 -9.48
N SER A 62 20.55 10.50 -8.30
CA SER A 62 19.21 11.07 -8.14
C SER A 62 19.18 12.59 -8.36
N ARG A 63 20.28 13.31 -8.09
CA ARG A 63 20.38 14.75 -8.41
C ARG A 63 20.49 14.99 -9.90
N ASP A 64 21.23 14.13 -10.60
CA ASP A 64 21.45 14.25 -12.04
C ASP A 64 20.16 14.01 -12.83
N GLN A 65 19.23 13.22 -12.29
CA GLN A 65 17.90 13.02 -12.87
C GLN A 65 16.93 14.21 -12.64
N LEU A 66 17.22 15.09 -11.67
CA LEU A 66 16.38 16.22 -11.29
C LEU A 66 16.89 17.51 -11.93
N GLN A 67 16.72 17.61 -13.25
CA GLN A 67 17.16 18.72 -14.09
C GLN A 67 15.98 19.28 -14.91
N PRO A 68 16.04 20.55 -15.35
CA PRO A 68 15.02 21.12 -16.22
C PRO A 68 14.89 20.33 -17.55
N PRO A 69 13.72 20.38 -18.22
CA PRO A 69 12.55 21.21 -17.90
C PRO A 69 11.83 20.75 -16.63
N TRP A 70 11.50 21.69 -15.76
CA TRP A 70 10.80 21.42 -14.50
C TRP A 70 9.34 21.02 -14.77
N PRO A 71 8.77 20.12 -13.94
CA PRO A 71 7.41 19.64 -14.12
C PRO A 71 6.37 20.71 -13.79
N ASP A 72 5.18 20.56 -14.37
CA ASP A 72 4.00 21.32 -14.00
C ASP A 72 3.36 20.76 -12.71
N LEU A 73 3.47 19.43 -12.48
CA LEU A 73 2.96 18.72 -11.31
C LEU A 73 3.99 17.75 -10.73
N VAL A 74 4.13 17.74 -9.40
CA VAL A 74 4.94 16.75 -8.66
C VAL A 74 4.03 15.95 -7.73
N ILE A 75 4.08 14.63 -7.82
CA ILE A 75 3.42 13.69 -6.91
C ILE A 75 4.49 13.01 -6.06
N ALA A 76 4.35 13.11 -4.75
CA ALA A 76 5.33 12.59 -3.79
C ALA A 76 4.62 11.92 -2.62
N ALA A 77 5.24 10.90 -2.02
CA ALA A 77 4.73 10.22 -0.83
C ALA A 77 5.77 10.14 0.30
N GLY A 78 5.33 10.44 1.52
CA GLY A 78 6.17 10.41 2.71
C GLY A 78 7.09 11.62 2.90
N ARG A 79 7.70 11.70 4.08
CA ARG A 79 8.45 12.89 4.53
C ARG A 79 9.76 13.17 3.79
N ARG A 80 10.40 12.15 3.21
CA ARG A 80 11.71 12.31 2.55
C ARG A 80 11.56 12.97 1.18
N THR A 81 10.56 12.54 0.40
CA THR A 81 10.25 13.08 -0.92
C THR A 81 9.68 14.50 -0.85
N ALA A 82 8.98 14.85 0.23
CA ALA A 82 8.44 16.19 0.49
C ALA A 82 9.50 17.30 0.40
N GLY A 83 10.72 17.06 0.90
CA GLY A 83 11.82 18.03 0.82
C GLY A 83 12.31 18.26 -0.62
N ALA A 84 12.41 17.19 -1.41
CA ALA A 84 12.78 17.24 -2.82
C ALA A 84 11.71 17.95 -3.66
N ALA A 85 10.42 17.64 -3.43
CA ALA A 85 9.29 18.29 -4.09
C ALA A 85 9.30 19.81 -3.88
N ARG A 86 9.51 20.27 -2.64
CA ARG A 86 9.64 21.69 -2.31
C ARG A 86 10.84 22.35 -2.98
N ARG A 87 11.96 21.64 -3.10
CA ARG A 87 13.14 22.14 -3.83
C ARG A 87 12.84 22.30 -5.32
N ILE A 88 12.14 21.35 -5.94
CA ILE A 88 11.69 21.44 -7.34
C ILE A 88 10.79 22.66 -7.53
N LYS A 89 9.81 22.89 -6.64
CA LYS A 89 8.96 24.09 -6.69
C LYS A 89 9.80 25.37 -6.69
N LYS A 90 10.78 25.48 -5.79
CA LYS A 90 11.69 26.63 -5.75
C LYS A 90 12.50 26.79 -7.03
N LEU A 91 12.99 25.69 -7.63
CA LEU A 91 13.76 25.72 -8.87
C LEU A 91 12.91 26.00 -10.12
N SER A 92 11.62 25.73 -10.04
CA SER A 92 10.62 26.05 -11.07
C SER A 92 10.04 27.47 -10.97
N ASP A 93 10.65 28.36 -10.18
CA ASP A 93 10.11 29.70 -9.85
C ASP A 93 8.68 29.66 -9.27
N GLY A 94 8.37 28.62 -8.49
CA GLY A 94 7.05 28.43 -7.89
C GLY A 94 5.98 27.85 -8.82
N LYS A 95 6.32 27.54 -10.09
CA LYS A 95 5.37 27.07 -11.11
C LYS A 95 4.91 25.63 -10.87
N ALA A 96 5.79 24.75 -10.40
CA ALA A 96 5.43 23.36 -10.13
C ALA A 96 4.39 23.27 -9.00
N ARG A 97 3.26 22.64 -9.30
CA ARG A 97 2.23 22.29 -8.32
C ARG A 97 2.66 21.04 -7.56
N LEU A 98 2.43 21.00 -6.25
CA LEU A 98 2.87 19.89 -5.40
C LEU A 98 1.69 19.13 -4.80
N VAL A 99 1.63 17.83 -5.04
CA VAL A 99 0.74 16.87 -4.40
C VAL A 99 1.55 15.98 -3.49
N GLN A 100 1.14 15.91 -2.23
CA GLN A 100 1.80 15.10 -1.22
C GLN A 100 0.85 14.04 -0.66
N ILE A 101 1.30 12.80 -0.64
CA ILE A 101 0.61 11.70 0.03
C ILE A 101 1.30 11.47 1.37
N MET A 102 0.49 11.30 2.42
CA MET A 102 0.88 11.33 3.83
C MET A 102 1.34 12.72 4.31
N TYR A 103 1.31 12.93 5.62
CA TYR A 103 1.72 14.22 6.19
C TYR A 103 3.22 14.52 5.93
N PRO A 104 3.57 15.69 5.36
CA PRO A 104 4.95 16.04 5.01
C PRO A 104 5.84 16.35 6.24
N GLY A 105 5.27 16.54 7.42
CA GLY A 105 6.00 16.90 8.64
C GLY A 105 6.07 18.40 8.92
N GLY A 106 5.56 19.25 8.03
CA GLY A 106 5.55 20.71 8.16
C GLY A 106 5.42 21.40 6.80
N ALA A 107 5.49 22.73 6.78
CA ALA A 107 5.42 23.56 5.56
C ALA A 107 4.21 23.22 4.66
N ILE A 108 3.04 22.98 5.27
CA ILE A 108 1.83 22.53 4.57
C ILE A 108 1.38 23.51 3.48
N SER A 109 1.63 24.81 3.64
CA SER A 109 1.30 25.86 2.67
C SER A 109 2.08 25.78 1.36
N ASP A 110 3.19 25.04 1.33
CA ASP A 110 3.98 24.88 0.11
C ASP A 110 3.31 23.89 -0.86
N PHE A 111 2.38 23.08 -0.38
CA PHE A 111 1.69 22.05 -1.15
C PHE A 111 0.34 22.54 -1.65
N ASN A 112 -0.03 22.11 -2.85
CA ASN A 112 -1.34 22.39 -3.44
C ASN A 112 -2.41 21.41 -2.93
N LEU A 113 -2.01 20.17 -2.65
CA LEU A 113 -2.85 19.14 -2.07
C LEU A 113 -2.02 18.23 -1.18
N ILE A 114 -2.56 17.86 -0.01
CA ILE A 114 -1.99 16.87 0.89
C ILE A 114 -3.06 15.83 1.21
N ALA A 115 -2.87 14.61 0.73
CA ALA A 115 -3.70 13.47 1.06
C ALA A 115 -3.21 12.79 2.34
N VAL A 116 -3.91 12.98 3.45
CA VAL A 116 -3.52 12.41 4.75
C VAL A 116 -4.45 11.24 5.10
N PRO A 117 -3.91 10.06 5.46
CA PRO A 117 -4.74 8.92 5.85
C PRO A 117 -5.63 9.26 7.06
N SER A 118 -6.90 8.86 7.00
CA SER A 118 -7.90 9.16 8.01
C SER A 118 -7.58 8.63 9.42
N HIS A 119 -6.74 7.60 9.53
CA HIS A 119 -6.29 7.02 10.81
C HIS A 119 -5.12 7.77 11.48
N ASP A 120 -4.47 8.68 10.76
CA ASP A 120 -3.43 9.54 11.32
C ASP A 120 -4.04 10.70 12.12
N PRO A 121 -3.30 11.37 13.01
CA PRO A 121 -3.81 12.53 13.74
C PRO A 121 -4.46 13.58 12.82
N PRO A 122 -5.50 14.28 13.30
CA PRO A 122 -6.11 15.35 12.52
C PRO A 122 -5.09 16.47 12.26
N VAL A 123 -5.10 16.99 11.04
CA VAL A 123 -4.28 18.13 10.61
C VAL A 123 -5.20 19.09 9.87
N GLY A 124 -5.15 20.37 10.23
CA GLY A 124 -5.93 21.42 9.57
C GLY A 124 -5.21 22.03 8.37
N GLY A 125 -5.98 22.46 7.38
CA GLY A 125 -5.50 23.14 6.17
C GLY A 125 -6.51 23.03 5.04
N SER A 126 -6.72 24.10 4.27
CA SER A 126 -7.65 24.09 3.13
C SER A 126 -7.20 23.21 1.97
N ASN A 127 -5.92 22.82 1.96
CA ASN A 127 -5.30 21.94 0.97
C ASN A 127 -5.18 20.49 1.44
N ILE A 128 -5.86 20.11 2.53
CA ILE A 128 -5.77 18.76 3.11
C ILE A 128 -7.02 17.97 2.76
N VAL A 129 -6.83 16.80 2.15
CA VAL A 129 -7.88 15.80 1.95
C VAL A 129 -7.60 14.57 2.81
N ARG A 130 -8.66 13.97 3.37
CA ARG A 130 -8.58 12.80 4.21
C ARG A 130 -9.05 11.59 3.42
N VAL A 131 -8.24 10.53 3.40
CA VAL A 131 -8.49 9.33 2.59
C VAL A 131 -8.52 8.07 3.45
N THR A 132 -9.32 7.09 3.06
CA THR A 132 -9.41 5.79 3.73
C THR A 132 -8.49 4.78 3.04
N GLY A 133 -7.65 4.09 3.81
CA GLY A 133 -6.63 3.20 3.22
C GLY A 133 -5.37 3.92 2.75
N ALA A 134 -4.54 3.19 2.02
CA ALA A 134 -3.36 3.69 1.33
C ALA A 134 -3.59 3.57 -0.19
N PRO A 135 -3.24 4.61 -0.98
CA PRO A 135 -3.28 4.52 -2.44
C PRO A 135 -2.44 3.34 -2.98
N HIS A 136 -2.92 2.71 -4.04
CA HIS A 136 -2.20 1.67 -4.76
C HIS A 136 -2.64 1.61 -6.23
N SER A 137 -1.80 1.01 -7.08
CA SER A 137 -2.04 0.92 -8.52
C SER A 137 -3.02 -0.20 -8.94
N LEU A 138 -3.43 -1.09 -8.02
CA LEU A 138 -4.24 -2.26 -8.38
C LEU A 138 -5.63 -1.87 -8.91
N GLY A 139 -5.81 -1.96 -10.23
CA GLY A 139 -7.04 -1.74 -10.99
C GLY A 139 -7.86 -3.00 -11.23
N GLU A 140 -9.10 -2.84 -11.70
CA GLU A 140 -9.96 -3.96 -12.10
C GLU A 140 -9.31 -4.81 -13.19
N GLN A 141 -8.72 -4.15 -14.19
CA GLN A 141 -8.00 -4.82 -15.29
C GLN A 141 -6.80 -5.63 -14.78
N ASP A 142 -6.06 -5.14 -13.78
CA ASP A 142 -4.96 -5.89 -13.17
C ASP A 142 -5.45 -7.17 -12.50
N PHE A 143 -6.57 -7.11 -11.79
CA PHE A 143 -7.19 -8.30 -11.19
C PHE A 143 -7.72 -9.27 -12.23
N GLU A 144 -8.31 -8.79 -13.34
CA GLU A 144 -8.77 -9.65 -14.44
C GLU A 144 -7.62 -10.40 -15.10
N ILE A 145 -6.55 -9.67 -15.45
CA ILE A 145 -5.33 -10.25 -16.03
C ILE A 145 -4.74 -11.28 -15.06
N ALA A 146 -4.53 -10.89 -13.80
CA ALA A 146 -3.95 -11.79 -12.79
C ALA A 146 -4.82 -13.03 -12.56
N ARG A 147 -6.16 -12.88 -12.49
CA ARG A 147 -7.09 -14.02 -12.37
C ARG A 147 -6.95 -14.95 -13.56
N SER A 148 -6.93 -14.44 -14.80
CA SER A 148 -6.80 -15.27 -16.00
C SER A 148 -5.51 -16.09 -16.02
N GLN A 149 -4.42 -15.54 -15.49
CA GLN A 149 -3.11 -16.19 -15.46
C GLN A 149 -2.98 -17.22 -14.33
N TRP A 150 -3.58 -16.93 -13.17
CA TRP A 150 -3.39 -17.71 -11.94
C TRP A 150 -4.49 -18.72 -11.68
N PHE A 151 -5.75 -18.41 -11.99
CA PHE A 151 -6.88 -19.31 -11.73
C PHE A 151 -6.68 -20.71 -12.34
N PRO A 152 -6.18 -20.88 -13.58
CA PRO A 152 -5.92 -22.22 -14.14
C PRO A 152 -4.84 -23.00 -13.35
N ARG A 153 -3.84 -22.29 -12.80
CA ARG A 153 -2.76 -22.89 -11.99
C ARG A 153 -3.26 -23.41 -10.64
N LEU A 154 -4.43 -22.95 -10.20
CA LEU A 154 -5.07 -23.30 -8.93
C LEU A 154 -6.23 -24.30 -9.10
N SER A 155 -6.45 -24.81 -10.30
CA SER A 155 -7.60 -25.66 -10.66
C SER A 155 -7.67 -26.99 -9.89
N ALA A 156 -6.54 -27.50 -9.39
CA ALA A 156 -6.50 -28.71 -8.58
C ALA A 156 -6.95 -28.50 -7.11
N LEU A 157 -7.07 -27.24 -6.66
CA LEU A 157 -7.46 -26.91 -5.29
C LEU A 157 -8.98 -26.75 -5.18
N PRO A 158 -9.65 -27.45 -4.22
CA PRO A 158 -11.05 -27.25 -3.93
C PRO A 158 -11.39 -25.79 -3.65
N LYS A 159 -12.52 -25.33 -4.19
CA LYS A 159 -13.12 -24.06 -3.84
C LYS A 159 -13.94 -24.17 -2.55
N PRO A 160 -14.12 -23.08 -1.80
CA PRO A 160 -13.60 -21.72 -2.08
C PRO A 160 -12.10 -21.55 -1.82
N HIS A 161 -11.47 -20.61 -2.53
CA HIS A 161 -10.07 -20.22 -2.32
C HIS A 161 -9.96 -19.08 -1.31
N ILE A 162 -9.31 -19.33 -0.17
CA ILE A 162 -9.09 -18.32 0.87
C ILE A 162 -7.65 -17.83 0.78
N ALA A 163 -7.47 -16.59 0.35
CA ALA A 163 -6.15 -15.98 0.25
C ALA A 163 -5.66 -15.54 1.64
N VAL A 164 -4.48 -15.99 2.07
CA VAL A 164 -3.86 -15.61 3.34
C VAL A 164 -2.63 -14.75 3.08
N MET A 165 -2.78 -13.43 3.22
CA MET A 165 -1.77 -12.42 2.94
C MET A 165 -0.99 -12.10 4.22
N VAL A 166 0.23 -12.60 4.31
CA VAL A 166 1.03 -12.54 5.54
C VAL A 166 2.09 -11.46 5.43
N GLY A 167 1.86 -10.37 6.15
CA GLY A 167 2.84 -9.33 6.44
C GLY A 167 3.89 -9.86 7.43
N GLY A 168 3.96 -9.26 8.61
CA GLY A 168 4.80 -9.79 9.68
C GLY A 168 5.36 -8.71 10.59
N SER A 169 6.59 -8.91 11.07
CA SER A 169 7.21 -8.02 12.04
C SER A 169 7.33 -6.59 11.52
N THR A 170 7.09 -5.64 12.41
CA THR A 170 7.35 -4.22 12.20
C THR A 170 8.46 -3.78 13.13
N ARG A 171 8.99 -2.56 12.95
CA ARG A 171 10.00 -2.00 13.87
C ARG A 171 9.54 -1.98 15.34
N ARG A 172 8.23 -1.98 15.60
CA ARG A 172 7.67 -1.83 16.96
C ARG A 172 7.04 -3.10 17.51
N ARG A 173 6.68 -4.07 16.66
CA ARG A 173 5.88 -5.25 17.01
C ARG A 173 6.41 -6.47 16.29
N GLN A 174 6.51 -7.59 16.99
CA GLN A 174 7.02 -8.84 16.45
C GLN A 174 5.86 -9.75 16.05
N PHE A 175 5.94 -10.31 14.86
CA PHE A 175 5.14 -11.46 14.45
C PHE A 175 5.93 -12.71 14.79
N GLY A 176 5.56 -13.35 15.90
CA GLY A 176 6.28 -14.49 16.46
C GLY A 176 5.64 -15.83 16.12
N ASP A 177 6.36 -16.91 16.43
CA ASP A 177 6.00 -18.30 16.17
C ASP A 177 4.57 -18.66 16.56
N ALA A 178 4.16 -18.32 17.79
CA ALA A 178 2.81 -18.61 18.29
C ALA A 178 1.72 -17.92 17.44
N MET A 179 1.97 -16.70 16.97
CA MET A 179 1.03 -15.99 16.10
C MET A 179 0.97 -16.61 14.71
N GLY A 180 2.09 -17.12 14.20
CA GLY A 180 2.15 -17.84 12.92
C GLY A 180 1.37 -19.15 12.98
N GLU A 181 1.64 -19.97 14.00
CA GLU A 181 0.93 -21.23 14.27
C GLU A 181 -0.57 -20.99 14.45
N GLU A 182 -0.95 -19.98 15.25
CA GLU A 182 -2.36 -19.62 15.44
C GLU A 182 -3.03 -19.24 14.11
N LEU A 183 -2.39 -18.38 13.31
CA LEU A 183 -2.93 -17.96 12.02
C LEU A 183 -3.11 -19.15 11.07
N GLY A 184 -2.13 -20.05 10.97
CA GLY A 184 -2.22 -21.24 10.13
C GLY A 184 -3.35 -22.19 10.56
N ARG A 185 -3.48 -22.44 11.86
CA ARG A 185 -4.54 -23.28 12.43
C ARG A 185 -5.93 -22.68 12.17
N ARG A 186 -6.09 -21.38 12.44
CA ARG A 186 -7.39 -20.70 12.28
C ARG A 186 -7.80 -20.56 10.83
N ALA A 187 -6.86 -20.23 9.93
CA ALA A 187 -7.11 -20.20 8.50
C ALA A 187 -7.52 -21.59 7.98
N SER A 188 -6.84 -22.65 8.43
CA SER A 188 -7.20 -24.03 8.06
C SER A 188 -8.57 -24.43 8.59
N SER A 189 -8.92 -24.05 9.81
CA SER A 189 -10.25 -24.29 10.38
C SER A 189 -11.35 -23.64 9.54
N MET A 190 -11.14 -22.38 9.16
CA MET A 190 -12.07 -21.63 8.30
C MET A 190 -12.22 -22.31 6.94
N ALA A 191 -11.11 -22.62 6.25
CA ALA A 191 -11.14 -23.30 4.96
C ALA A 191 -11.79 -24.69 5.04
N SER A 192 -11.48 -25.48 6.07
CA SER A 192 -12.05 -26.79 6.30
C SER A 192 -13.56 -26.74 6.47
N SER A 193 -14.08 -25.77 7.24
CA SER A 193 -15.53 -25.58 7.44
C SER A 193 -16.29 -25.28 6.13
N MET A 194 -15.58 -24.77 5.12
CA MET A 194 -16.12 -24.39 3.81
C MET A 194 -15.82 -25.44 2.73
N GLY A 195 -15.06 -26.51 3.06
CA GLY A 195 -14.54 -27.47 2.07
C GLY A 195 -13.53 -26.86 1.08
N GLY A 196 -12.92 -25.73 1.44
CA GLY A 196 -12.05 -24.93 0.58
C GLY A 196 -10.56 -25.16 0.78
N SER A 197 -9.76 -24.27 0.18
CA SER A 197 -8.30 -24.32 0.17
C SER A 197 -7.67 -22.98 0.54
N LEU A 198 -6.40 -23.00 0.97
CA LEU A 198 -5.64 -21.78 1.28
C LEU A 198 -4.70 -21.38 0.15
N LEU A 199 -4.69 -20.09 -0.20
CA LEU A 199 -3.69 -19.47 -1.08
C LEU A 199 -2.79 -18.56 -0.23
N VAL A 200 -1.69 -19.10 0.28
CA VAL A 200 -0.87 -18.42 1.29
C VAL A 200 0.32 -17.75 0.65
N THR A 201 0.51 -16.46 0.88
CA THR A 201 1.74 -15.76 0.50
C THR A 201 2.34 -15.03 1.69
N THR A 202 3.64 -15.22 1.91
CA THR A 202 4.37 -14.53 2.97
C THR A 202 5.20 -13.36 2.42
N SER A 203 5.69 -12.52 3.33
CA SER A 203 6.48 -11.35 2.98
C SER A 203 7.89 -11.43 3.58
N ARG A 204 8.78 -10.58 3.09
CA ARG A 204 10.10 -10.29 3.69
C ARG A 204 10.09 -10.02 5.20
N ARG A 205 8.94 -9.69 5.79
CA ARG A 205 8.79 -9.37 7.21
C ARG A 205 8.25 -10.54 8.05
N SER A 206 7.82 -11.64 7.43
CA SER A 206 7.23 -12.77 8.14
C SER A 206 8.26 -13.53 9.00
N GLY A 207 9.53 -13.58 8.56
CA GLY A 207 10.59 -14.26 9.30
C GLY A 207 10.27 -15.73 9.59
N ASP A 208 10.74 -16.23 10.72
CA ASP A 208 10.57 -17.64 11.14
C ASP A 208 9.11 -18.01 11.46
N ALA A 209 8.26 -17.02 11.78
CA ALA A 209 6.83 -17.25 11.97
C ALA A 209 6.13 -17.75 10.70
N ALA A 210 6.73 -17.54 9.51
CA ALA A 210 6.27 -18.15 8.27
C ALA A 210 6.33 -19.69 8.32
N ASP A 211 7.38 -20.27 8.90
CA ASP A 211 7.51 -21.73 9.03
C ASP A 211 6.40 -22.30 9.89
N LYS A 212 6.14 -21.65 11.04
CA LYS A 212 5.10 -22.07 11.97
C LYS A 212 3.72 -22.00 11.35
N LEU A 213 3.43 -20.92 10.64
CA LEU A 213 2.19 -20.78 9.87
C LEU A 213 2.03 -21.91 8.86
N ILE A 214 3.05 -22.16 8.03
CA ILE A 214 2.98 -23.15 6.96
C ILE A 214 2.83 -24.56 7.55
N SER A 215 3.57 -24.88 8.62
CA SER A 215 3.48 -26.18 9.29
C SER A 215 2.13 -26.44 9.96
N ALA A 216 1.39 -25.38 10.31
CA ALA A 216 0.08 -25.48 10.93
C ALA A 216 -1.07 -25.60 9.92
N ILE A 217 -0.78 -25.58 8.61
CA ILE A 217 -1.80 -25.75 7.57
C ILE A 217 -2.22 -27.22 7.48
N SER A 218 -3.52 -27.48 7.63
CA SER A 218 -4.10 -28.84 7.63
C SER A 218 -5.08 -29.11 6.49
N VAL A 219 -5.16 -28.22 5.51
CA VAL A 219 -6.07 -28.28 4.34
C VAL A 219 -5.28 -28.16 3.02
N PRO A 220 -5.88 -28.50 1.86
CA PRO A 220 -5.25 -28.24 0.57
C PRO A 220 -4.83 -26.77 0.46
N SER A 221 -3.61 -26.54 -0.02
CA SER A 221 -3.08 -25.18 -0.11
C SER A 221 -2.07 -25.01 -1.24
N ALA A 222 -1.98 -23.79 -1.74
CA ALA A 222 -0.84 -23.28 -2.50
C ALA A 222 -0.10 -22.28 -1.62
N VAL A 223 1.19 -22.53 -1.39
CA VAL A 223 2.02 -21.73 -0.47
C VAL A 223 3.16 -21.08 -1.25
N TYR A 224 3.26 -19.76 -1.12
CA TYR A 224 4.41 -18.99 -1.55
C TYR A 224 5.15 -18.40 -0.36
N ARG A 225 6.36 -18.92 -0.11
CA ARG A 225 7.26 -18.35 0.88
C ARG A 225 8.11 -17.25 0.25
N TRP A 226 8.12 -16.06 0.85
CA TRP A 226 9.03 -15.02 0.43
C TRP A 226 10.48 -15.50 0.40
N GLY A 227 11.18 -15.22 -0.71
CA GLY A 227 12.59 -15.58 -0.89
C GLY A 227 12.81 -16.99 -1.47
N GLN A 228 11.77 -17.78 -1.69
CA GLN A 228 11.91 -19.12 -2.32
C GLN A 228 12.19 -19.07 -3.83
N GLY A 229 12.21 -17.88 -4.43
CA GLY A 229 12.31 -17.68 -5.89
C GLY A 229 10.97 -17.82 -6.61
N GLY A 230 10.99 -17.70 -7.93
CA GLY A 230 9.81 -17.77 -8.79
C GLY A 230 8.98 -16.48 -8.84
N GLU A 231 7.96 -16.49 -9.69
CA GLU A 231 7.00 -15.41 -9.86
C GLU A 231 6.19 -15.21 -8.56
N ASN A 232 6.06 -13.96 -8.09
CA ASN A 232 5.31 -13.65 -6.88
C ASN A 232 3.79 -13.74 -7.16
N PRO A 233 3.06 -14.68 -6.53
CA PRO A 233 1.64 -14.91 -6.82
C PRO A 233 0.69 -13.93 -6.13
N TYR A 234 1.20 -12.96 -5.36
CA TYR A 234 0.40 -12.08 -4.50
C TYR A 234 -0.88 -11.56 -5.18
N LEU A 235 -0.74 -10.94 -6.35
CA LEU A 235 -1.89 -10.40 -7.08
C LEU A 235 -2.78 -11.52 -7.64
N GLY A 236 -2.20 -12.62 -8.10
CA GLY A 236 -2.93 -13.79 -8.59
C GLY A 236 -3.79 -14.46 -7.51
N TYR A 237 -3.26 -14.56 -6.29
CA TYR A 237 -3.98 -15.10 -5.14
C TYR A 237 -5.11 -14.17 -4.71
N LEU A 238 -4.86 -12.86 -4.60
CA LEU A 238 -5.92 -11.88 -4.34
C LEU A 238 -7.02 -11.93 -5.42
N ALA A 239 -6.62 -11.95 -6.69
CA ALA A 239 -7.55 -11.95 -7.82
C ALA A 239 -8.42 -13.22 -7.91
N SER A 240 -7.89 -14.35 -7.42
CA SER A 240 -8.56 -15.66 -7.45
C SER A 240 -9.27 -16.00 -6.14
N ALA A 241 -9.22 -15.12 -5.14
CA ALA A 241 -9.79 -15.36 -3.82
C ALA A 241 -11.31 -15.28 -3.84
N ASP A 242 -11.95 -16.19 -3.08
CA ASP A 242 -13.36 -16.10 -2.68
C ASP A 242 -13.50 -15.47 -1.28
N ALA A 243 -12.39 -15.38 -0.51
CA ALA A 243 -12.25 -14.62 0.74
C ALA A 243 -10.76 -14.31 1.01
N VAL A 244 -10.47 -13.26 1.77
CA VAL A 244 -9.11 -12.84 2.12
C VAL A 244 -8.94 -12.79 3.65
N ILE A 245 -7.86 -13.38 4.15
CA ILE A 245 -7.32 -13.15 5.49
C ILE A 245 -6.04 -12.35 5.32
N VAL A 246 -5.91 -11.21 5.99
CA VAL A 246 -4.72 -10.35 5.91
C VAL A 246 -4.22 -10.01 7.31
N THR A 247 -2.91 -10.01 7.53
CA THR A 247 -2.35 -9.58 8.82
C THR A 247 -2.44 -8.07 8.99
N GLY A 248 -2.87 -7.63 10.17
CA GLY A 248 -3.18 -6.22 10.47
C GLY A 248 -1.96 -5.30 10.65
N ASP A 249 -0.74 -5.78 10.40
CA ASP A 249 0.49 -5.02 10.62
C ASP A 249 0.82 -4.02 9.50
N SER A 250 0.07 -4.02 8.39
CA SER A 250 0.36 -3.23 7.19
C SER A 250 -0.88 -2.50 6.66
N VAL A 251 -0.82 -1.17 6.62
CA VAL A 251 -1.87 -0.34 6.00
C VAL A 251 -2.02 -0.66 4.51
N SER A 252 -0.91 -0.73 3.77
CA SER A 252 -0.93 -1.00 2.33
C SER A 252 -1.53 -2.36 2.01
N MET A 253 -1.09 -3.42 2.70
CA MET A 253 -1.57 -4.79 2.43
C MET A 253 -3.05 -4.95 2.76
N CYS A 254 -3.52 -4.37 3.87
CA CYS A 254 -4.95 -4.36 4.19
C CYS A 254 -5.76 -3.53 3.18
N SER A 255 -5.21 -2.43 2.65
CA SER A 255 -5.89 -1.62 1.63
C SER A 255 -6.03 -2.39 0.32
N GLU A 256 -4.95 -3.04 -0.12
CA GLU A 256 -4.94 -3.90 -1.31
C GLU A 256 -5.86 -5.12 -1.15
N ALA A 257 -5.93 -5.73 0.04
CA ALA A 257 -6.88 -6.79 0.34
C ALA A 257 -8.34 -6.31 0.19
N CYS A 258 -8.63 -5.06 0.55
CA CYS A 258 -9.95 -4.44 0.38
C CYS A 258 -10.19 -3.92 -1.05
N ALA A 259 -9.27 -4.15 -1.99
CA ALA A 259 -9.47 -3.77 -3.39
C ALA A 259 -10.27 -4.83 -4.17
N VAL A 260 -10.39 -6.05 -3.65
CA VAL A 260 -11.22 -7.12 -4.22
C VAL A 260 -12.58 -7.18 -3.52
N PRO A 261 -13.70 -7.38 -4.24
CA PRO A 261 -15.05 -7.32 -3.68
C PRO A 261 -15.48 -8.64 -3.01
N VAL A 262 -14.66 -9.19 -2.11
CA VAL A 262 -14.90 -10.45 -1.39
C VAL A 262 -14.77 -10.24 0.12
N PRO A 263 -15.19 -11.16 0.99
CA PRO A 263 -14.98 -11.03 2.43
C PRO A 263 -13.50 -10.83 2.79
N VAL A 264 -13.19 -9.74 3.50
CA VAL A 264 -11.84 -9.47 4.01
C VAL A 264 -11.83 -9.53 5.54
N TYR A 265 -10.96 -10.37 6.09
CA TYR A 265 -10.75 -10.54 7.51
C TYR A 265 -9.35 -10.09 7.91
N ILE A 266 -9.26 -9.30 8.98
CA ILE A 266 -7.97 -8.81 9.50
C ILE A 266 -7.56 -9.63 10.72
N TYR A 267 -6.45 -10.37 10.60
CA TYR A 267 -5.80 -11.01 11.73
C TYR A 267 -4.93 -10.01 12.48
N ALA A 268 -5.35 -9.64 13.69
CA ALA A 268 -4.83 -8.49 14.43
C ALA A 268 -4.66 -8.77 15.94
N PRO A 269 -3.86 -9.78 16.34
CA PRO A 269 -3.61 -10.03 17.77
C PRO A 269 -2.91 -8.83 18.42
N GLU A 270 -3.24 -8.53 19.69
CA GLU A 270 -2.79 -7.31 20.38
C GLU A 270 -1.27 -7.08 20.30
N GLY A 271 -0.47 -8.15 20.43
CA GLY A 271 0.99 -8.10 20.35
C GLY A 271 1.55 -7.70 18.98
N LEU A 272 0.77 -7.83 17.90
CA LEU A 272 1.16 -7.44 16.55
C LEU A 272 0.75 -5.99 16.22
N ILE A 273 -0.25 -5.46 16.91
CA ILE A 273 -0.93 -4.23 16.51
C ILE A 273 -0.41 -3.01 17.28
N THR A 274 -0.20 -1.92 16.55
CA THR A 274 0.12 -0.61 17.13
C THR A 274 -1.15 0.23 17.24
N PRO A 275 -1.22 1.25 18.12
CA PRO A 275 -2.39 2.13 18.19
C PRO A 275 -2.76 2.78 16.84
N LYS A 276 -1.78 3.02 15.98
CA LYS A 276 -2.01 3.51 14.61
C LYS A 276 -2.74 2.47 13.75
N HIS A 277 -2.29 1.22 13.79
CA HIS A 277 -2.94 0.14 13.03
C HIS A 277 -4.34 -0.15 13.57
N ALA A 278 -4.54 -0.15 14.89
CA ALA A 278 -5.86 -0.34 15.49
C ALA A 278 -6.88 0.72 15.00
N ARG A 279 -6.50 2.01 14.99
CA ARG A 279 -7.37 3.06 14.41
C ARG A 279 -7.66 2.84 12.93
N PHE A 280 -6.69 2.35 12.18
CA PHE A 280 -6.88 2.05 10.77
C PHE A 280 -7.82 0.87 10.55
N HIS A 281 -7.70 -0.20 11.35
CA HIS A 281 -8.61 -1.34 11.30
C HIS A 281 -10.04 -0.91 11.61
N GLU A 282 -10.23 -0.08 12.63
CA GLU A 282 -11.55 0.46 12.97
C GLU A 282 -12.18 1.26 11.82
N LEU A 283 -11.39 2.03 11.06
CA LEU A 283 -11.89 2.70 9.86
C LEU A 283 -12.31 1.71 8.76
N LEU A 284 -11.57 0.61 8.58
CA LEU A 284 -11.97 -0.43 7.62
C LEU A 284 -13.24 -1.17 8.09
N PHE A 285 -13.36 -1.43 9.39
CA PHE A 285 -14.51 -2.12 9.97
C PHE A 285 -15.78 -1.25 9.91
N SER A 286 -15.71 -0.01 10.38
CA SER A 286 -16.81 0.94 10.33
C SER A 286 -17.21 1.33 8.89
N GLY A 287 -16.25 1.32 7.97
CA GLY A 287 -16.49 1.52 6.54
C GLY A 287 -17.06 0.29 5.82
N GLY A 288 -17.18 -0.87 6.48
CA GLY A 288 -17.70 -2.10 5.89
C GLY A 288 -16.74 -2.82 4.94
N TYR A 289 -15.47 -2.41 4.88
CA TYR A 289 -14.45 -2.98 3.99
C TYR A 289 -13.84 -4.27 4.52
N ALA A 290 -13.79 -4.43 5.85
CA ALA A 290 -13.22 -5.62 6.47
C ALA A 290 -13.93 -5.96 7.77
N ARG A 291 -13.65 -7.14 8.33
CA ARG A 291 -14.04 -7.53 9.68
C ARG A 291 -12.83 -8.06 10.46
N PRO A 292 -12.86 -8.06 11.81
CA PRO A 292 -11.89 -8.81 12.58
C PRO A 292 -11.91 -10.28 12.16
N PHE A 293 -10.73 -10.91 12.05
CA PHE A 293 -10.68 -12.34 11.82
C PHE A 293 -11.19 -13.06 13.07
N GLY A 294 -12.39 -13.65 12.98
CA GLY A 294 -13.08 -14.41 14.03
C GLY A 294 -13.01 -15.92 13.78
N GLU A 295 -13.97 -16.66 14.31
CA GLU A 295 -14.11 -18.11 14.08
C GLU A 295 -15.13 -18.43 12.97
N ASP A 296 -16.15 -17.58 12.78
CA ASP A 296 -17.21 -17.80 11.81
C ASP A 296 -16.97 -17.09 10.48
N PHE A 297 -17.01 -17.85 9.38
CA PHE A 297 -17.11 -17.29 8.04
C PHE A 297 -18.55 -16.85 7.77
N THR A 298 -18.72 -15.60 7.37
CA THR A 298 -19.96 -15.11 6.75
C THR A 298 -19.65 -14.68 5.31
N PRO A 299 -20.45 -15.07 4.31
CA PRO A 299 -20.38 -14.46 2.99
C PRO A 299 -20.86 -13.00 3.04
N TRP A 300 -20.08 -12.07 2.49
CA TRP A 300 -20.49 -10.70 2.17
C TRP A 300 -19.62 -10.15 1.04
N THR A 301 -20.00 -9.00 0.50
CA THR A 301 -19.17 -8.23 -0.43
C THR A 301 -19.11 -6.78 0.04
N HIS A 302 -18.14 -6.03 -0.47
CA HIS A 302 -18.01 -4.61 -0.21
C HIS A 302 -17.55 -3.90 -1.49
N SER A 303 -17.70 -2.58 -1.54
CA SER A 303 -17.14 -1.77 -2.61
C SER A 303 -15.61 -1.82 -2.57
N ARG A 304 -14.97 -1.78 -3.74
CA ARG A 304 -13.52 -1.67 -3.87
C ARG A 304 -13.01 -0.44 -3.11
N LEU A 305 -12.01 -0.63 -2.27
CA LEU A 305 -11.29 0.45 -1.60
C LEU A 305 -10.01 0.77 -2.38
N ASN A 306 -9.88 2.00 -2.87
CA ASN A 306 -8.61 2.50 -3.36
C ASN A 306 -8.51 4.03 -3.19
N ALA A 307 -7.70 4.46 -2.22
CA ALA A 307 -7.47 5.89 -1.99
C ALA A 307 -6.81 6.61 -3.18
N ALA A 308 -6.20 5.88 -4.13
CA ALA A 308 -5.63 6.50 -5.31
C ALA A 308 -6.68 7.28 -6.12
N ASP A 309 -7.88 6.71 -6.27
CA ASP A 309 -8.96 7.30 -7.06
C ASP A 309 -9.48 8.58 -6.39
N GLU A 310 -9.64 8.58 -5.06
CA GLU A 310 -10.01 9.76 -4.28
C GLU A 310 -9.00 10.90 -4.45
N VAL A 311 -7.70 10.59 -4.36
CA VAL A 311 -6.64 11.59 -4.51
C VAL A 311 -6.56 12.09 -5.95
N ALA A 312 -6.64 11.20 -6.95
CA ALA A 312 -6.61 11.57 -8.36
C ALA A 312 -7.78 12.50 -8.71
N ASN A 313 -8.98 12.22 -8.20
CA ASN A 313 -10.15 13.10 -8.36
C ASN A 313 -9.93 14.47 -7.69
N ALA A 314 -9.35 14.51 -6.49
CA ALA A 314 -9.02 15.77 -5.84
C ALA A 314 -7.98 16.59 -6.63
N ILE A 315 -6.99 15.94 -7.25
CA ILE A 315 -6.02 16.61 -8.14
C ILE A 315 -6.74 17.18 -9.38
N LYS A 316 -7.57 16.36 -10.05
CA LYS A 316 -8.35 16.75 -11.24
C LYS A 316 -9.27 17.95 -10.96
N ASN A 317 -9.84 18.05 -9.76
CA ASN A 317 -10.80 19.10 -9.42
C ASN A 317 -10.18 20.39 -8.86
N HIS A 318 -8.98 20.33 -8.28
CA HIS A 318 -8.41 21.45 -7.52
C HIS A 318 -7.07 21.95 -8.05
N ILE A 319 -6.41 21.20 -8.94
CA ILE A 319 -5.07 21.52 -9.43
C ILE A 319 -5.04 21.63 -10.95
N LEU A 320 -5.66 20.67 -11.64
CA LEU A 320 -5.79 20.61 -13.10
C LEU A 320 -6.99 21.46 -13.56
#